data_AF-A0A7Y5NRT7-F1
#
_entry.id   AF-A0A7Y5NRT7-F1
#
_cell.length_a   1.000
_cell.length_b   1.000
_cell.length_c   1.000
_cell.angle_alpha   90.00
_cell.angle_beta   90.00
_cell.angle_gamma   90.00
#
_symmetry.space_group_name_H-M   'P 1'
#
loop_
_entity.id
_entity.type
_entity.pdbx_description
1 polymer ?
#
loop_
_entity_poly.entity_id
_entity_poly.type
_entity_poly.pdbx_seq_one_letter_code
_entity_poly.pdbx_strand_id
1 'polypeptide(L)'
;MIDGVFDQALAVSPREVLDVLRLGIKVYGGSSMGALRAAELWTLGMTGIGRVFELYREEIVTAEDEVAILFDADSETCLTEPLVNVRCALERAVADGLIADALASRILAAAIALPYARRTYREIARAVACDEGASIDALIPRLRAHDQKKADALSLIQRVSRDLAALSASPCPCDRDDGRTGGAD
;
A
#
# COMPACT_ATOMS: atom_id res chain seq x y z
N MET A 1 3.88 -0.33 9.83
CA MET A 1 4.39 0.76 8.97
C MET A 1 3.44 0.94 7.80
N ILE A 2 3.01 2.17 7.53
CA ILE A 2 2.03 2.47 6.46
C ILE A 2 2.69 3.39 5.44
N ASP A 3 3.10 4.59 5.87
CA ASP A 3 3.68 5.61 5.01
C ASP A 3 4.88 6.30 5.66
N GLY A 4 5.46 7.25 4.95
CA GLY A 4 6.42 8.24 5.46
C GLY A 4 6.54 9.41 4.48
N VAL A 5 7.46 10.33 4.77
CA VAL A 5 7.63 11.55 3.96
C VAL A 5 8.77 11.35 2.96
N PHE A 6 8.46 11.50 1.66
CA PHE A 6 9.44 11.43 0.57
C PHE A 6 10.32 12.70 0.55
N ASP A 7 11.60 12.58 0.20
CA ASP A 7 12.59 13.68 0.09
C ASP A 7 12.99 14.40 1.40
N GLN A 8 12.43 14.01 2.55
CA GLN A 8 13.05 14.27 3.85
C GLN A 8 13.95 13.09 4.22
N ALA A 9 15.10 13.36 4.85
CA ALA A 9 16.19 12.41 5.14
C ALA A 9 15.84 11.25 6.12
N LEU A 10 14.58 10.82 6.20
CA LEU A 10 14.03 9.94 7.24
C LEU A 10 13.12 8.82 6.69
N ALA A 11 13.22 8.47 5.40
CA ALA A 11 12.57 7.24 4.92
C ALA A 11 13.16 6.04 5.66
N VAL A 12 12.34 5.31 6.43
CA VAL A 12 12.79 4.18 7.25
C VAL A 12 13.51 3.18 6.36
N SER A 13 14.79 2.96 6.66
CA SER A 13 15.65 2.07 5.88
C SER A 13 15.28 0.60 6.13
N PRO A 14 15.55 -0.30 5.18
CA PRO A 14 15.35 -1.74 5.41
C PRO A 14 16.17 -2.24 6.60
N ARG A 15 17.31 -1.61 6.87
CA ARG A 15 18.21 -1.97 7.97
C ARG A 15 17.59 -1.72 9.33
N GLU A 16 16.96 -0.56 9.53
CA GLU A 16 16.29 -0.22 10.79
C GLU A 16 15.17 -1.21 11.09
N VAL A 17 14.39 -1.59 10.07
CA VAL A 17 13.32 -2.60 10.22
C VAL A 17 13.91 -3.97 10.57
N LEU A 18 15.00 -4.37 9.92
CA LEU A 18 15.68 -5.62 10.21
C LEU A 18 16.20 -5.69 11.65
N ASP A 19 16.72 -4.58 12.17
CA ASP A 19 17.19 -4.52 13.55
C ASP A 19 16.03 -4.67 14.55
N VAL A 20 14.83 -4.15 14.25
CA VAL A 20 13.61 -4.40 15.04
C VAL A 20 13.17 -5.87 14.95
N LEU A 21 13.18 -6.46 13.75
CA LEU A 21 12.83 -7.88 13.56
C LEU A 21 13.75 -8.82 14.36
N ARG A 22 15.05 -8.50 14.44
CA ARG A 22 16.03 -9.27 15.24
C ARG A 22 15.78 -9.26 16.74
N LEU A 23 15.02 -8.28 17.24
CA LEU A 23 14.57 -8.24 18.62
C LEU A 23 13.34 -9.12 18.87
N GLY A 24 12.86 -9.86 17.87
CA GLY A 24 11.66 -10.69 17.96
C GLY A 24 10.35 -9.89 17.92
N ILE A 25 10.42 -8.60 17.58
CA ILE A 25 9.25 -7.73 17.47
C ILE A 25 8.55 -8.01 16.14
N LYS A 26 7.23 -8.24 16.19
CA LYS A 26 6.43 -8.38 14.97
C LYS A 26 6.31 -7.04 14.26
N VAL A 27 6.77 -6.98 13.02
CA VAL A 27 6.64 -5.78 12.18
C VAL A 27 5.69 -6.07 11.01
N TYR A 28 4.73 -5.17 10.84
CA TYR A 28 3.74 -5.23 9.74
C TYR A 28 3.96 -4.05 8.79
N GLY A 29 3.82 -4.28 7.49
CA GLY A 29 3.97 -3.24 6.46
C GLY A 29 2.94 -3.34 5.35
N GLY A 30 2.45 -2.21 4.84
CA GLY A 30 1.47 -2.14 3.76
C GLY A 30 1.27 -0.71 3.26
N SER A 31 0.37 -0.52 2.29
CA SER A 31 -0.04 0.77 1.72
C SER A 31 0.98 1.50 0.84
N SER A 32 2.02 2.09 1.43
CA SER A 32 2.94 3.02 0.74
C SER A 32 4.37 2.50 0.85
N MET A 33 5.30 3.30 1.38
CA MET A 33 6.63 2.84 1.77
C MET A 33 6.60 1.65 2.75
N GLY A 34 5.53 1.49 3.54
CA GLY A 34 5.32 0.30 4.36
C GLY A 34 5.22 -0.99 3.54
N ALA A 35 4.58 -0.94 2.37
CA ALA A 35 4.47 -2.06 1.45
C ALA A 35 5.82 -2.37 0.78
N LEU A 36 6.55 -1.33 0.35
CA LEU A 36 7.90 -1.47 -0.21
C LEU A 36 8.85 -2.18 0.76
N ARG A 37 8.96 -1.70 2.02
CA ARG A 37 9.82 -2.36 3.02
C ARG A 37 9.37 -3.76 3.36
N ALA A 38 8.06 -4.02 3.37
CA ALA A 38 7.57 -5.37 3.55
C ALA A 38 7.99 -6.29 2.39
N ALA A 39 7.95 -5.82 1.15
CA ALA A 39 8.39 -6.60 -0.01
C ALA A 39 9.90 -6.87 -0.01
N GLU A 40 10.71 -6.00 0.59
CA GLU A 40 12.15 -6.23 0.74
C GLU A 40 12.48 -7.19 1.89
N LEU A 41 11.64 -7.23 2.94
CA LEU A 41 11.95 -7.89 4.21
C LEU A 41 11.01 -9.06 4.56
N TRP A 42 10.07 -9.43 3.69
CA TRP A 42 9.09 -10.49 4.02
C TRP A 42 9.75 -11.85 4.27
N THR A 43 10.80 -12.17 3.53
CA THR A 43 11.61 -13.39 3.73
C THR A 43 12.39 -13.36 5.04
N LEU A 44 12.55 -12.18 5.65
CA LEU A 44 13.26 -11.94 6.90
C LEU A 44 12.33 -11.74 8.10
N GLY A 45 11.01 -11.93 7.92
CA GLY A 45 10.02 -11.96 9.00
C GLY A 45 9.08 -10.74 9.07
N MET A 46 9.23 -9.75 8.19
CA MET A 46 8.25 -8.67 8.09
C MET A 46 6.94 -9.20 7.49
N THR A 47 5.80 -8.87 8.10
CA THR A 47 4.49 -9.27 7.55
C THR A 47 3.96 -8.19 6.61
N GLY A 48 3.98 -8.47 5.31
CA GLY A 48 3.38 -7.62 4.29
C GLY A 48 1.87 -7.79 4.17
N ILE A 49 1.15 -6.69 3.94
CA ILE A 49 -0.31 -6.64 3.87
C ILE A 49 -0.76 -5.70 2.75
N GLY A 50 -1.73 -6.15 1.97
CA GLY A 50 -2.43 -5.32 0.98
C GLY A 50 -1.90 -5.49 -0.43
N ARG A 51 -2.64 -4.92 -1.39
CA ARG A 51 -2.36 -5.08 -2.82
C ARG A 51 -1.04 -4.44 -3.22
N VAL A 52 -0.67 -3.31 -2.63
CA VAL A 52 0.60 -2.63 -2.95
C VAL A 52 1.78 -3.50 -2.51
N PHE A 53 1.69 -4.18 -1.37
CA PHE A 53 2.72 -5.14 -0.97
C PHE A 53 2.83 -6.30 -1.96
N GLU A 54 1.70 -6.85 -2.39
CA GLU A 54 1.68 -7.95 -3.38
C GLU A 54 2.31 -7.53 -4.71
N LEU A 55 1.98 -6.33 -5.20
CA LEU A 55 2.55 -5.77 -6.43
C LEU A 55 4.07 -5.67 -6.37
N TYR A 56 4.64 -5.19 -5.25
CA TYR A 56 6.09 -5.14 -5.06
C TYR A 56 6.70 -6.52 -4.88
N ARG A 57 6.08 -7.40 -4.08
CA ARG A 57 6.58 -8.76 -3.81
C ARG A 57 6.65 -9.59 -5.10
N GLU A 58 5.69 -9.41 -6.00
CA GLU A 58 5.57 -10.11 -7.27
C GLU A 58 6.35 -9.41 -8.40
N GLU A 59 7.10 -8.35 -8.09
CA GLU A 59 7.88 -7.54 -9.03
C GLU A 59 7.04 -6.97 -10.19
N ILE A 60 5.71 -6.88 -10.03
CA ILE A 60 4.82 -6.19 -10.97
C ILE A 60 5.12 -4.69 -10.97
N VAL A 61 5.54 -4.17 -9.82
CA VAL A 61 6.11 -2.82 -9.67
C VAL A 61 7.42 -2.90 -8.91
N THR A 62 8.40 -2.09 -9.30
CA THR A 62 9.75 -2.09 -8.71
C THR A 62 10.30 -0.69 -8.44
N ALA A 63 9.73 0.34 -9.09
CA ALA A 63 10.16 1.72 -8.91
C ALA A 63 9.67 2.30 -7.58
N GLU A 64 10.51 3.01 -6.85
CA GLU A 64 10.12 3.63 -5.56
C GLU A 64 9.09 4.76 -5.73
N ASP A 65 9.10 5.44 -6.89
CA ASP A 65 8.19 6.54 -7.18
C ASP A 65 6.75 6.09 -7.46
N GLU A 66 6.50 4.78 -7.43
CA GLU A 66 5.17 4.16 -7.54
C GLU A 66 4.25 4.62 -6.40
N VAL A 67 4.81 4.84 -5.21
CA VAL A 67 4.07 5.27 -4.01
C VAL A 67 4.26 6.76 -3.67
N ALA A 68 5.12 7.46 -4.42
CA ALA A 68 5.47 8.85 -4.18
C ALA A 68 4.36 9.82 -4.61
N ILE A 69 4.18 10.88 -3.82
CA ILE A 69 3.26 11.99 -4.08
C ILE A 69 3.91 13.31 -3.67
N LEU A 70 3.40 14.40 -4.23
CA LEU A 70 3.48 15.71 -3.59
C LEU A 70 2.22 15.94 -2.78
N PHE A 71 2.37 16.48 -1.59
CA PHE A 71 1.27 16.92 -0.75
C PHE A 71 1.59 18.29 -0.15
N ASP A 72 0.55 19.05 0.14
CA ASP A 72 0.67 20.29 0.89
C ASP A 72 0.66 19.97 2.39
N ALA A 73 1.72 20.37 3.10
CA ALA A 73 1.92 20.00 4.50
C ALA A 73 0.94 20.70 5.47
N ASP A 74 0.45 21.88 5.10
CA ASP A 74 -0.47 22.66 5.95
C ASP A 74 -1.92 22.15 5.83
N SER A 75 -2.36 21.82 4.60
CA SER A 75 -3.71 21.31 4.32
C SER A 75 -3.81 19.79 4.30
N GLU A 76 -2.69 19.09 4.37
CA GLU A 76 -2.56 17.63 4.23
C GLU A 76 -3.17 17.09 2.92
N THR A 77 -3.27 17.94 1.89
CA THR A 77 -3.89 17.56 0.62
C THR A 77 -2.87 16.99 -0.35
N CYS A 78 -3.18 15.84 -0.94
CA CYS A 78 -2.38 15.28 -2.04
C CYS A 78 -2.54 16.16 -3.29
N LEU A 79 -1.42 16.64 -3.82
CA LEU A 79 -1.34 17.46 -5.03
C LEU A 79 -1.14 16.60 -6.29
N THR A 80 -0.53 15.42 -6.13
CA THR A 80 -0.32 14.43 -7.20
C THR A 80 -0.82 13.06 -6.80
N GLU A 81 -1.02 12.21 -7.80
CA GLU A 81 -1.55 10.85 -7.67
C GLU A 81 -0.38 9.87 -7.54
N PRO A 82 -0.41 8.92 -6.59
CA PRO A 82 0.56 7.83 -6.57
C PRO A 82 0.27 6.88 -7.74
N LEU A 83 1.31 6.39 -8.41
CA LEU A 83 1.16 5.56 -9.61
C LEU A 83 0.47 4.23 -9.31
N VAL A 84 0.68 3.65 -8.12
CA VAL A 84 -0.04 2.44 -7.68
C VAL A 84 -1.55 2.66 -7.62
N ASN A 85 -2.03 3.84 -7.20
CA ASN A 85 -3.46 4.12 -7.20
C ASN A 85 -3.98 4.25 -8.63
N VAL A 86 -3.23 4.92 -9.52
CA VAL A 86 -3.58 5.01 -10.94
C VAL A 86 -3.69 3.60 -11.56
N ARG A 87 -2.71 2.73 -11.30
CA ARG A 87 -2.67 1.35 -11.77
C ARG A 87 -3.90 0.56 -11.31
N CYS A 88 -4.15 0.50 -10.01
CA CYS A 88 -5.28 -0.26 -9.46
C CYS A 88 -6.63 0.33 -9.89
N ALA A 89 -6.74 1.66 -10.05
CA ALA A 89 -7.94 2.30 -10.57
C ALA A 89 -8.23 1.90 -12.02
N LEU A 90 -7.19 1.80 -12.86
CA LEU A 90 -7.31 1.36 -14.25
C LEU A 90 -7.64 -0.13 -14.36
N GLU A 91 -6.96 -0.99 -13.58
CA GLU A 91 -7.28 -2.42 -13.49
C GLU A 91 -8.75 -2.63 -13.15
N ARG A 92 -9.26 -1.88 -12.16
CA ARG A 92 -10.67 -1.92 -11.78
C ARG A 92 -11.60 -1.36 -12.86
N ALA A 93 -11.24 -0.24 -13.50
CA ALA A 93 -12.06 0.33 -14.57
C ALA A 93 -12.20 -0.62 -15.77
N VAL A 94 -11.17 -1.41 -16.08
CA VAL A 94 -11.23 -2.48 -17.08
C VAL A 94 -12.13 -3.61 -16.60
N ALA A 95 -11.95 -4.08 -15.37
CA ALA A 95 -12.77 -5.16 -14.79
C ALA A 95 -14.27 -4.79 -14.73
N ASP A 96 -14.58 -3.52 -14.46
CA ASP A 96 -15.94 -2.98 -14.42
C ASP A 96 -16.50 -2.66 -15.83
N GLY A 97 -15.74 -2.91 -16.90
CA GLY A 97 -16.15 -2.66 -18.29
C GLY A 97 -16.27 -1.18 -18.66
N LEU A 98 -15.69 -0.27 -17.87
CA LEU A 98 -15.76 1.18 -18.10
C LEU A 98 -14.84 1.64 -19.23
N ILE A 99 -13.71 0.96 -19.41
CA ILE A 99 -12.72 1.23 -20.46
C ILE A 99 -12.18 -0.08 -21.03
N ALA A 100 -11.74 -0.02 -22.28
CA ALA A 100 -10.99 -1.12 -22.89
C ALA A 100 -9.56 -1.19 -22.32
N ASP A 101 -9.00 -2.41 -22.28
CA ASP A 101 -7.63 -2.67 -21.84
C ASP A 101 -6.60 -1.80 -22.60
N ALA A 102 -6.77 -1.64 -23.92
CA ALA A 102 -5.88 -0.82 -24.74
C ALA A 102 -5.88 0.66 -24.33
N LEU A 103 -7.01 1.20 -23.85
CA LEU A 103 -7.07 2.56 -23.32
C LEU A 103 -6.39 2.63 -21.94
N ALA A 104 -6.66 1.66 -21.06
CA ALA A 104 -6.03 1.58 -19.75
C ALA A 104 -4.50 1.53 -19.85
N SER A 105 -3.98 0.69 -20.75
CA SER A 105 -2.54 0.56 -21.04
C SER A 105 -1.92 1.88 -21.51
N ARG A 106 -2.60 2.64 -22.38
CA ARG A 106 -2.13 3.97 -22.81
C ARG A 106 -2.12 4.99 -21.66
N ILE A 107 -3.17 5.02 -20.83
CA ILE A 107 -3.24 5.91 -19.66
C ILE A 107 -2.12 5.58 -18.67
N LEU A 108 -1.90 4.29 -18.39
CA LEU A 108 -0.85 3.85 -17.48
C LEU A 108 0.54 4.21 -18.00
N ALA A 109 0.80 3.99 -19.30
CA ALA A 109 2.07 4.38 -19.92
C ALA A 109 2.32 5.90 -19.81
N ALA A 110 1.29 6.72 -20.03
CA ALA A 110 1.38 8.16 -19.85
C ALA A 110 1.65 8.55 -18.38
N ALA A 111 1.04 7.85 -17.42
CA ALA A 111 1.27 8.08 -15.99
C ALA A 111 2.68 7.69 -15.53
N ILE A 112 3.24 6.58 -16.07
CA ILE A 112 4.62 6.14 -15.84
C ILE A 112 5.61 7.16 -16.38
N ALA A 113 5.35 7.73 -17.57
CA ALA A 113 6.25 8.70 -18.20
C ALA A 113 6.31 10.06 -17.49
N LEU A 114 5.34 10.38 -16.64
CA LEU A 114 5.31 11.62 -15.87
C LEU A 114 6.12 11.50 -14.58
N PRO A 115 7.00 12.49 -14.27
CA PRO A 115 7.57 12.62 -12.94
C PRO A 115 6.48 12.68 -11.87
N TYR A 116 6.66 12.01 -10.73
CA TYR A 116 5.65 11.98 -9.65
C TYR A 116 5.20 13.39 -9.22
N ALA A 117 6.10 14.38 -9.29
CA ALA A 117 5.83 15.80 -9.00
C ALA A 117 4.83 16.48 -9.95
N ARG A 118 4.54 15.86 -11.11
CA ARG A 118 3.57 16.35 -12.10
C ARG A 118 2.44 15.37 -12.36
N ARG A 119 2.41 14.22 -11.68
CA ARG A 119 1.49 13.12 -11.96
C ARG A 119 0.09 13.45 -11.43
N THR A 120 -0.71 14.16 -12.23
CA THR A 120 -2.13 14.38 -11.97
C THR A 120 -2.95 13.72 -13.07
N TYR A 121 -4.18 13.27 -12.80
CA TYR A 121 -5.04 12.72 -13.85
C TYR A 121 -5.23 13.65 -15.05
N ARG A 122 -5.23 14.97 -14.82
CA ARG A 122 -5.32 15.97 -15.90
C ARG A 122 -4.05 15.99 -16.77
N GLU A 123 -2.87 15.94 -16.16
CA GLU A 123 -1.60 15.85 -16.91
C GLU A 123 -1.47 14.51 -17.63
N ILE A 124 -1.90 13.41 -16.99
CA ILE A 124 -1.98 12.09 -17.62
C ILE A 124 -2.89 12.14 -18.84
N ALA A 125 -4.10 12.69 -18.70
CA ALA A 125 -5.06 12.82 -19.80
C ALA A 125 -4.51 13.63 -20.97
N ARG A 126 -3.77 14.72 -20.70
CA ARG A 126 -3.09 15.52 -21.73
C ARG A 126 -1.96 14.77 -22.44
N ALA A 127 -1.24 13.93 -21.71
CA ALA A 127 -0.11 13.15 -22.24
C ALA A 127 -0.57 11.96 -23.10
N VAL A 128 -1.79 11.46 -22.89
CA VAL A 128 -2.39 10.49 -23.80
C VAL A 128 -2.80 11.23 -25.07
N ALA A 129 -2.01 11.08 -26.15
CA ALA A 129 -2.37 11.58 -27.47
C ALA A 129 -3.71 10.96 -27.89
N CYS A 130 -4.75 11.78 -27.91
CA CYS A 130 -6.07 11.41 -28.33
C CYS A 130 -6.64 12.55 -29.17
N ASP A 131 -7.01 12.24 -30.41
CA ASP A 131 -8.06 13.00 -31.13
C ASP A 131 -9.39 13.01 -30.34
N GLU A 132 -9.47 12.23 -29.25
CA GLU A 132 -10.60 11.97 -28.35
C GLU A 132 -10.46 12.63 -26.97
N GLY A 133 -9.92 13.85 -26.88
CA GLY A 133 -9.75 14.59 -25.61
C GLY A 133 -11.02 14.73 -24.73
N ALA A 134 -12.19 14.33 -25.22
CA ALA A 134 -13.46 14.36 -24.50
C ALA A 134 -13.80 13.10 -23.66
N SER A 135 -12.98 12.03 -23.67
CA SER A 135 -13.33 10.76 -22.99
C SER A 135 -12.63 10.51 -21.64
N ILE A 136 -11.36 10.89 -21.48
CA ILE A 136 -10.59 10.59 -20.25
C ILE A 136 -10.99 11.50 -19.09
N ASP A 137 -11.27 12.78 -19.36
CA ASP A 137 -11.68 13.74 -18.32
C ASP A 137 -12.96 13.29 -17.58
N ALA A 138 -13.88 12.62 -18.28
CA ALA A 138 -15.09 12.06 -17.70
C ALA A 138 -14.83 10.88 -16.75
N LEU A 139 -13.68 10.21 -16.87
CA LEU A 139 -13.28 9.08 -16.02
C LEU A 139 -12.61 9.55 -14.73
N ILE A 140 -12.04 10.76 -14.69
CA ILE A 140 -11.24 11.26 -13.57
C ILE A 140 -11.95 11.11 -12.21
N PRO A 141 -13.25 11.47 -12.05
CA PRO A 141 -13.91 11.31 -10.75
C PRO A 141 -13.96 9.85 -10.28
N ARG A 142 -14.15 8.89 -11.20
CA ARG A 142 -14.17 7.46 -10.88
C ARG A 142 -12.78 6.93 -10.56
N LEU A 143 -11.77 7.34 -11.32
CA LEU A 143 -10.39 6.93 -11.06
C LEU A 143 -9.91 7.44 -9.70
N ARG A 144 -10.20 8.71 -9.37
CA ARG A 144 -9.87 9.32 -8.06
C ARG A 144 -10.61 8.71 -6.88
N ALA A 145 -11.81 8.16 -7.09
CA ALA A 145 -12.55 7.50 -6.03
C ALA A 145 -11.87 6.19 -5.57
N HIS A 146 -10.93 5.66 -6.34
CA HIS A 146 -10.18 4.47 -6.00
C HIS A 146 -8.84 4.83 -5.34
N ASP A 147 -8.76 4.61 -4.04
CA ASP A 147 -7.55 4.83 -3.24
C ASP A 147 -7.05 3.49 -2.67
N GLN A 148 -6.15 2.84 -3.42
CA GLN A 148 -5.57 1.56 -3.02
C GLN A 148 -4.68 1.70 -1.79
N LYS A 149 -3.89 2.79 -1.69
CA LYS A 149 -3.09 3.09 -0.50
C LYS A 149 -3.96 3.13 0.75
N LYS A 150 -5.11 3.82 0.72
CA LYS A 150 -6.05 3.86 1.84
C LYS A 150 -6.67 2.50 2.15
N ALA A 151 -7.08 1.74 1.13
CA ALA A 151 -7.63 0.39 1.33
C ALA A 151 -6.63 -0.56 2.02
N ASP A 152 -5.36 -0.51 1.60
CA ASP A 152 -4.28 -1.29 2.20
C ASP A 152 -3.99 -0.84 3.64
N ALA A 153 -3.97 0.46 3.91
CA ALA A 153 -3.75 1.00 5.25
C ALA A 153 -4.82 0.51 6.24
N LEU A 154 -6.09 0.53 5.82
CA LEU A 154 -7.21 0.00 6.61
C LEU A 154 -7.05 -1.51 6.85
N SER A 155 -6.69 -2.27 5.81
CA SER A 155 -6.47 -3.71 5.91
C SER A 155 -5.34 -4.05 6.89
N LEU A 156 -4.27 -3.25 6.89
CA LEU A 156 -3.16 -3.37 7.84
C LEU A 156 -3.62 -3.13 9.28
N ILE A 157 -4.35 -2.04 9.53
CA ILE A 157 -4.86 -1.70 10.86
C ILE A 157 -5.77 -2.83 11.38
N GLN A 158 -6.68 -3.32 10.55
CA GLN A 158 -7.56 -4.43 10.90
C GLN A 158 -6.79 -5.71 11.23
N ARG A 159 -5.72 -6.02 10.48
CA ARG A 159 -4.87 -7.18 10.77
C ARG A 159 -4.13 -7.03 12.10
N VAL A 160 -3.52 -5.87 12.34
CA VAL A 160 -2.82 -5.60 13.61
C VAL A 160 -3.80 -5.68 14.79
N SER A 161 -4.99 -5.10 14.67
CA SER A 161 -6.01 -5.16 15.72
C SER A 161 -6.44 -6.60 16.04
N ARG A 162 -6.59 -7.46 15.02
CA ARG A 162 -6.93 -8.88 15.22
C ARG A 162 -5.80 -9.63 15.91
N ASP A 163 -4.57 -9.43 15.47
CA ASP A 163 -3.40 -10.10 16.04
C ASP A 163 -3.17 -9.67 17.50
N LEU A 164 -3.41 -8.40 17.84
CA LEU A 164 -3.37 -7.91 19.22
C LEU A 164 -4.48 -8.52 20.09
N ALA A 165 -5.71 -8.60 19.58
CA ALA A 165 -6.82 -9.24 20.30
C ALA A 165 -6.54 -10.73 20.60
N ALA A 166 -5.95 -11.45 19.63
CA ALA A 166 -5.58 -12.85 19.81
C ALA A 166 -4.48 -13.04 20.89
N LEU A 167 -3.54 -12.11 21.00
CA LEU A 167 -2.52 -12.11 22.05
C LEU A 167 -3.15 -11.89 23.45
N SER A 168 -4.13 -10.98 23.56
CA SER A 168 -4.85 -10.76 24.82
C SER A 168 -5.80 -11.90 25.21
N ALA A 169 -6.26 -12.70 24.25
CA ALA A 169 -7.18 -13.82 24.48
C ALA A 169 -6.46 -15.15 24.77
N SER A 170 -5.12 -15.20 24.65
CA SER A 170 -4.35 -16.39 25.00
C SER A 170 -4.25 -16.49 26.53
N PRO A 171 -4.72 -17.58 27.17
CA PRO A 171 -4.69 -17.69 28.63
C PRO A 171 -3.26 -17.66 29.14
N CYS A 172 -3.06 -16.98 30.27
CA CYS A 172 -1.76 -16.89 30.92
C CYS A 172 -1.32 -18.32 31.27
N PRO A 173 -0.04 -18.70 31.13
CA PRO A 173 0.43 -20.04 31.46
C PRO A 173 0.10 -20.48 32.91
N CYS A 174 -0.15 -19.53 33.82
CA CYS A 174 -0.56 -19.76 35.20
C CYS A 174 -2.06 -20.08 35.40
N ASP A 175 -2.91 -19.89 34.39
CA ASP A 175 -4.35 -20.22 34.48
C ASP A 175 -4.64 -21.69 34.11
N ARG A 176 -3.59 -22.47 33.80
CA ARG A 176 -3.71 -23.92 33.69
C ARG A 176 -3.68 -24.48 35.10
N ASP A 177 -4.87 -24.61 35.70
CA ASP A 177 -5.11 -25.39 36.91
C ASP A 177 -4.53 -26.79 36.68
N ASP A 178 -3.32 -27.02 37.19
CA ASP A 178 -2.66 -28.31 37.19
C ASP A 178 -3.34 -29.13 38.27
N GLY A 179 -4.52 -29.66 37.90
CA GLY A 179 -5.34 -30.54 38.71
C GLY A 179 -4.55 -31.74 39.25
N ARG A 180 -3.75 -31.49 40.29
CA ARG A 180 -3.28 -32.47 41.25
C ARG A 180 -4.40 -32.59 42.27
N THR A 181 -5.43 -33.33 41.89
CA THR A 181 -6.19 -34.07 42.88
C THR A 181 -5.24 -35.08 43.51
N GLY A 182 -4.65 -34.67 44.63
CA GLY A 182 -3.88 -35.55 45.49
C GLY A 182 -4.75 -36.74 45.89
N GLY A 183 -4.25 -37.94 45.62
CA GLY A 183 -4.69 -39.12 46.33
C GLY A 183 -4.27 -39.04 47.79
N ALA A 184 -5.18 -39.40 48.68
CA ALA A 184 -4.90 -39.93 50.00
C ALA A 184 -6.08 -40.84 50.36
N ASP A 185 -5.81 -42.14 50.31
CA ASP A 185 -6.29 -43.25 51.15
C ASP A 185 -7.74 -43.29 51.65
#